data_AF-A0A9E1J6C3-F1
#
_entry.id   AF-A0A9E1J6C3-F1
#
_cell.length_a   1.000
_cell.length_b   1.000
_cell.length_c   1.000
_cell.angle_alpha   90.00
_cell.angle_beta   90.00
_cell.angle_gamma   90.00
#
_symmetry.space_group_name_H-M   'P 1'
#
loop_
_entity.id
_entity.type
_entity.pdbx_description
1 polymer ?
#
loop_
_entity_poly.entity_id
_entity_poly.type
_entity_poly.pdbx_seq_one_letter_code
_entity_poly.pdbx_strand_id
1 'polypeptide(L)'
;IDCVTHGLMARHEPESLAGTRVLCQTDSAPALPYVTGIATATDDQRRLRSALHNALADPDLAAARADLMINGFADLALDDYGVMLDMETGAAAAGYASLQ
;
A
#
# COMPACT_ATOMS: atom_id res chain seq x y z
N ILE A 1 -4.91 -6.05 10.99
CA ILE A 1 -3.94 -4.96 10.77
C ILE A 1 -3.18 -5.26 9.49
N ASP A 2 -3.03 -4.30 8.59
CA ASP A 2 -2.23 -4.50 7.39
C ASP A 2 -0.72 -4.41 7.71
N CYS A 3 0.12 -4.90 6.79
CA CYS A 3 1.56 -4.99 7.00
C CYS A 3 2.26 -3.61 7.02
N VAL A 4 1.70 -2.59 6.36
CA VAL A 4 2.26 -1.23 6.33
C VAL A 4 2.04 -0.58 7.69
N THR A 5 0.81 -0.60 8.20
CA THR A 5 0.49 -0.07 9.54
C THR A 5 1.29 -0.79 10.63
N HIS A 6 1.33 -2.13 10.60
CA HIS A 6 2.11 -2.89 11.57
C HIS A 6 3.61 -2.57 11.49
N GLY A 7 4.18 -2.46 10.28
CA GLY A 7 5.59 -2.12 10.06
C GLY A 7 5.96 -0.72 10.56
N LEU A 8 5.11 0.27 10.29
CA LEU A 8 5.29 1.64 10.76
C LEU A 8 5.21 1.73 12.29
N MET A 9 4.23 1.06 12.92
CA MET A 9 4.14 0.97 14.39
C MET A 9 5.38 0.29 14.97
N ALA A 10 5.84 -0.81 14.39
CA ALA A 10 7.03 -1.50 14.87
C ALA A 10 8.29 -0.62 14.82
N ARG A 11 8.40 0.27 13.81
CA ARG A 11 9.55 1.17 13.67
C ARG A 11 9.45 2.40 14.57
N HIS A 12 8.29 3.04 14.61
CA HIS A 12 8.15 4.39 15.17
C HIS A 12 7.44 4.43 16.53
N GLU A 13 6.64 3.41 16.86
CA GLU A 13 5.88 3.31 18.11
C GLU A 13 5.78 1.86 18.62
N PRO A 14 6.91 1.18 18.93
CA PRO A 14 6.92 -0.24 19.25
C PRO A 14 6.08 -0.61 20.49
N GLU A 15 5.87 0.34 21.41
CA GLU A 15 5.01 0.15 22.58
C GLU A 15 3.55 -0.12 22.22
N SER A 16 3.05 0.43 21.10
CA SER A 16 1.69 0.15 20.59
C SER A 16 1.50 -1.31 20.17
N LEU A 17 2.59 -2.04 19.92
CA LEU A 17 2.56 -3.47 19.61
C LEU A 17 2.84 -4.35 20.84
N ALA A 18 3.10 -3.77 22.01
CA ALA A 18 3.38 -4.53 23.22
C ALA A 18 2.23 -5.47 23.57
N GLY A 19 2.55 -6.74 23.86
CA GLY A 19 1.55 -7.76 24.15
C GLY A 19 0.85 -8.35 22.93
N THR A 20 1.18 -7.90 21.71
CA THR A 20 0.70 -8.51 20.46
C THR A 20 1.74 -9.46 19.86
N ARG A 21 1.29 -10.38 19.01
CA ARG A 21 2.16 -11.21 18.16
C ARG A 21 1.43 -11.57 16.86
N VAL A 22 2.17 -11.72 15.77
CA VAL A 22 1.62 -12.19 14.50
C VAL A 22 1.22 -13.67 14.65
N LEU A 23 -0.05 -13.98 14.39
CA LEU A 23 -0.58 -15.36 14.42
C LEU A 23 -0.61 -15.99 13.03
N CYS A 24 -1.01 -15.20 12.04
CA CYS A 24 -1.13 -15.57 10.65
C CYS A 24 -0.97 -14.33 9.77
N GLN A 25 -0.82 -14.55 8.47
CA GLN A 25 -0.83 -13.51 7.45
C GLN A 25 -1.84 -13.90 6.38
N THR A 26 -2.50 -12.90 5.81
CA THR A 26 -3.32 -13.09 4.61
C THR A 26 -2.43 -13.27 3.38
N ASP A 27 -3.03 -13.67 2.27
CA ASP A 27 -2.35 -13.66 0.98
C ASP A 27 -1.81 -12.27 0.64
N SER A 28 -0.73 -12.23 -0.15
CA SER A 28 -0.13 -10.97 -0.59
C SER A 28 -1.04 -10.27 -1.60
N ALA A 29 -1.11 -8.95 -1.49
CA ALA A 29 -1.77 -8.07 -2.45
C ALA A 29 -0.78 -6.97 -2.88
N PRO A 30 -1.02 -6.30 -4.02
CA PRO A 30 -0.27 -5.10 -4.38
C PRO A 30 -0.29 -4.05 -3.27
N ALA A 31 0.78 -3.26 -3.18
CA ALA A 31 0.88 -2.15 -2.24
C ALA A 31 -0.18 -1.06 -2.52
N LEU A 32 -0.35 -0.13 -1.58
CA LEU A 32 -1.33 0.95 -1.71
C LEU A 32 -1.10 1.79 -2.99
N PRO A 33 -2.14 2.05 -3.80
CA PRO A 33 -2.01 2.81 -5.03
C PRO A 33 -1.84 4.32 -4.79
N TYR A 34 -1.17 4.99 -5.73
CA TYR A 34 -1.24 6.46 -5.86
C TYR A 34 -2.41 6.84 -6.76
N VAL A 35 -3.45 7.45 -6.21
CA VAL A 35 -4.72 7.72 -6.92
C VAL A 35 -4.87 9.22 -7.22
N THR A 36 -5.27 9.55 -8.44
CA THR A 36 -5.59 10.93 -8.87
C THR A 36 -7.09 11.15 -9.00
N GLY A 37 -7.51 12.40 -9.21
CA GLY A 37 -8.92 12.71 -9.47
C GLY A 37 -9.41 12.11 -10.79
N ILE A 38 -10.71 11.80 -10.87
CA ILE A 38 -11.33 11.20 -12.05
C ILE A 38 -11.19 12.08 -13.32
N ALA A 39 -11.10 13.39 -13.15
CA ALA A 39 -10.95 14.37 -14.23
C ALA A 39 -9.48 14.75 -14.51
N THR A 40 -8.50 14.13 -13.84
CA THR A 40 -7.08 14.42 -14.09
C THR A 40 -6.70 14.01 -15.50
N ALA A 41 -6.20 14.95 -16.30
CA ALA A 41 -5.85 14.71 -17.68
C ALA A 41 -4.73 13.67 -17.81
N THR A 42 -4.75 12.87 -18.88
CA THR A 42 -3.73 11.83 -19.12
C THR A 42 -2.30 12.38 -19.16
N ASP A 43 -2.11 13.61 -19.67
CA ASP A 43 -0.79 14.23 -19.66
C ASP A 43 -0.29 14.52 -18.24
N ASP A 44 -1.17 14.99 -17.36
CA ASP A 44 -0.83 15.20 -15.95
C ASP A 44 -0.56 13.88 -15.23
N GLN A 45 -1.34 12.83 -15.52
CA GLN A 45 -1.07 11.49 -14.99
C GLN A 45 0.33 10.99 -15.39
N ARG A 46 0.74 11.20 -16.65
CA ARG A 46 2.10 10.84 -17.11
C ARG A 46 3.18 11.66 -16.39
N ARG A 47 2.95 12.96 -16.21
CA ARG A 47 3.88 13.85 -15.48
C ARG A 47 4.02 13.42 -14.02
N LEU A 48 2.92 13.09 -13.35
CA LEU A 48 2.91 12.59 -11.98
C LEU A 48 3.67 11.27 -11.86
N ARG A 49 3.44 10.31 -12.78
CA ARG A 49 4.17 9.04 -12.82
C ARG A 49 5.68 9.25 -12.97
N SER A 50 6.08 10.13 -13.88
CA SER A 50 7.50 10.50 -14.05
C SER A 50 8.07 11.16 -12.81
N ALA A 51 7.33 12.07 -12.17
CA ALA A 51 7.75 12.73 -10.93
C ALA A 51 7.94 11.75 -9.77
N LEU A 52 7.06 10.73 -9.63
CA LEU A 52 7.20 9.69 -8.63
C LEU A 52 8.46 8.85 -8.85
N HIS A 53 8.72 8.40 -10.08
CA HIS A 53 9.95 7.68 -10.42
C HIS A 53 11.20 8.51 -10.14
N ASN A 54 11.19 9.80 -10.50
CA ASN A 54 12.30 10.71 -10.20
C ASN A 54 12.52 10.88 -8.70
N ALA A 55 11.45 11.10 -7.92
CA ALA A 55 11.53 11.24 -6.47
C ALA A 55 12.07 9.98 -5.78
N LEU A 56 11.84 8.80 -6.36
CA LEU A 56 12.36 7.53 -5.86
C LEU A 56 13.81 7.28 -6.22
N ALA A 57 14.28 7.82 -7.34
CA ALA A 57 15.68 7.77 -7.75
C ALA A 57 16.53 8.86 -7.09
N ASP A 58 15.91 9.92 -6.55
CA ASP A 58 16.61 11.08 -5.99
C ASP A 58 17.36 10.70 -4.69
N PRO A 59 18.70 10.83 -4.62
CA PRO A 59 19.44 10.55 -3.39
C PRO A 59 19.12 11.51 -2.24
N ASP A 60 18.73 12.76 -2.52
CA ASP A 60 18.42 13.75 -1.49
C ASP A 60 17.13 13.41 -0.73
N LEU A 61 16.26 12.61 -1.36
CA LEU A 61 15.03 12.09 -0.75
C LEU A 61 15.22 10.73 -0.06
N ALA A 62 16.44 10.19 0.00
CA ALA A 62 16.70 8.86 0.57
C ALA A 62 16.28 8.74 2.04
N ALA A 63 16.53 9.78 2.85
CA ALA A 63 16.11 9.80 4.25
C ALA A 63 14.58 9.76 4.39
N ALA A 64 13.86 10.60 3.62
CA ALA A 64 12.40 10.61 3.63
C ALA A 64 11.81 9.26 3.18
N ARG A 65 12.37 8.65 2.14
CA ARG A 65 11.98 7.29 1.71
C ARG A 65 12.22 6.25 2.79
N ALA A 66 13.37 6.32 3.47
CA ALA A 66 13.68 5.40 4.54
C ALA A 66 12.67 5.55 5.69
N ASP A 67 12.30 6.77 6.08
CA ASP A 67 11.35 7.03 7.17
C ASP A 67 9.93 6.56 6.83
N LEU A 68 9.52 6.72 5.57
CA LEU A 68 8.26 6.21 5.04
C LEU A 68 8.29 4.72 4.72
N MET A 69 9.45 4.07 4.79
CA MET A 69 9.68 2.67 4.41
C MET A 69 9.28 2.36 2.94
N ILE A 70 9.53 3.31 2.03
CA ILE A 70 9.21 3.19 0.61
C ILE A 70 10.48 2.91 -0.20
N ASN A 71 10.50 1.78 -0.91
CA ASN A 71 11.66 1.35 -1.68
C ASN A 71 11.51 1.58 -3.19
N GLY A 72 10.31 1.89 -3.68
CA GLY A 72 10.06 2.07 -5.11
C GLY A 72 8.60 2.31 -5.44
N PHE A 73 8.32 2.38 -6.75
CA PHE A 73 6.99 2.54 -7.32
C PHE A 73 6.89 1.64 -8.54
N ALA A 74 5.75 0.97 -8.67
CA ALA A 74 5.46 0.07 -9.76
C ALA A 74 4.33 0.64 -10.62
N ASP A 75 4.49 0.54 -11.93
CA ASP A 75 3.46 0.93 -12.89
C ASP A 75 2.49 -0.24 -13.08
N LEU A 76 1.48 -0.30 -12.23
CA LEU A 76 0.43 -1.33 -12.26
C LEU A 76 -0.80 -0.90 -13.05
N ALA A 77 -1.47 -1.87 -13.65
CA ALA A 77 -2.81 -1.74 -14.19
C ALA A 77 -3.85 -1.92 -13.08
N LEU A 78 -5.10 -1.50 -13.34
CA LEU A 78 -6.19 -1.70 -12.38
C LEU A 78 -6.43 -3.18 -12.09
N ASP A 79 -6.31 -4.03 -13.12
CA ASP A 79 -6.54 -5.47 -13.03
C ASP A 79 -5.55 -6.18 -12.10
N ASP A 80 -4.36 -5.61 -11.87
CA ASP A 80 -3.39 -6.16 -10.91
C ASP A 80 -3.94 -6.16 -9.47
N TYR A 81 -4.91 -5.30 -9.17
CA TYR A 81 -5.61 -5.25 -7.88
C TYR A 81 -6.79 -6.24 -7.79
N GLY A 82 -7.05 -7.04 -8.82
CA GLY A 82 -8.16 -8.00 -8.86
C GLY A 82 -8.14 -9.00 -7.70
N VAL A 83 -6.96 -9.35 -7.20
CA VAL A 83 -6.81 -10.22 -6.02
C VAL A 83 -7.56 -9.69 -4.79
N MET A 84 -7.72 -8.38 -4.64
CA MET A 84 -8.45 -7.79 -3.52
C MET A 84 -9.96 -8.07 -3.63
N LEU A 85 -10.50 -8.14 -4.85
CA LEU A 85 -11.90 -8.51 -5.10
C LEU A 85 -12.13 -10.01 -4.86
N ASP A 86 -11.13 -10.84 -5.16
CA ASP A 86 -11.18 -12.28 -4.82
C ASP A 86 -11.19 -12.47 -3.30
N MET A 87 -10.37 -11.72 -2.56
CA MET A 87 -10.37 -11.71 -1.09
C MET A 87 -11.72 -11.25 -0.53
N GLU A 88 -12.31 -10.18 -1.07
CA GLU A 88 -13.64 -9.69 -0.68
C GLU A 88 -14.71 -10.77 -0.91
N THR A 89 -14.71 -11.38 -2.09
CA THR A 89 -15.67 -12.45 -2.44
C THR A 89 -15.51 -13.66 -1.53
N GLY A 90 -14.26 -14.06 -1.23
CA GLY A 90 -13.96 -15.14 -0.29
C GLY A 90 -14.46 -14.84 1.13
N ALA A 91 -14.26 -13.61 1.61
CA ALA A 91 -14.76 -13.17 2.91
C ALA A 91 -16.29 -13.20 2.96
N ALA A 92 -16.97 -12.71 1.92
CA ALA A 92 -18.43 -12.75 1.83
C ALA A 92 -18.97 -14.19 1.82
N ALA A 93 -18.36 -15.10 1.05
CA ALA A 93 -18.73 -16.52 1.02
C ALA A 93 -18.53 -17.22 2.38
N ALA A 94 -17.55 -16.77 3.17
CA ALA A 94 -17.32 -17.25 4.53
C ALA A 94 -18.26 -16.62 5.58
N GLY A 95 -19.22 -15.77 5.17
CA GLY A 95 -20.19 -15.13 6.06
C GLY A 95 -19.72 -13.80 6.66
N TYR A 96 -18.63 -13.23 6.17
CA TYR A 96 -18.05 -11.96 6.64
C TYR A 96 -18.32 -10.79 5.68
N ALA A 97 -19.50 -10.73 5.08
CA ALA A 97 -19.86 -9.67 4.11
C ALA A 97 -20.01 -8.27 4.74
N SER A 98 -20.12 -8.18 6.07
CA SER A 98 -20.24 -6.92 6.81
C SER A 98 -19.47 -7.01 8.12
N LEU A 99 -18.76 -5.95 8.49
CA LEU A 99 -18.19 -5.82 9.82
C LEU A 99 -19.34 -5.58 10.82
N GLN A 100 -19.41 -6.40 11.86
CA GLN A 100 -20.38 -6.22 12.96
C GLN A 100 -19.93 -5.12 13.93
#